data_AF-A0A3D2CF72-F1
#
_entry.id   AF-A0A3D2CF72-F1
#
_cell.length_a   1.000
_cell.length_b   1.000
_cell.length_c   1.000
_cell.angle_alpha   90.00
_cell.angle_beta   90.00
_cell.angle_gamma   90.00
#
_symmetry.space_group_name_H-M   'P 1'
#
loop_
_entity.id
_entity.type
_entity.pdbx_description
1 polymer ?
#
loop_
_entity_poly.entity_id
_entity_poly.type
_entity_poly.pdbx_seq_one_letter_code
_entity_poly.pdbx_strand_id
1 'polypeptide(L)'
;MWREFAYTGRFHEAELVPGLRCRRRLDALMPTLINRSSWPRRHHLAFFETFAQPHFSITSEVDATAMLRVLAPSTYKPFAALLYATSRA
;
A
#
# COMPACT_ATOMS: atom_id res chain seq x y z
N MET A 1 25.67 17.84 -2.25
CA MET A 1 24.99 18.43 -1.07
C MET A 1 23.55 17.93 -1.08
N TRP A 2 23.30 16.73 -0.55
CA TRP A 2 21.98 16.10 -0.52
C TRP A 2 21.52 16.04 0.93
N ARG A 3 20.37 16.67 1.23
CA ARG A 3 19.79 16.68 2.58
C ARG A 3 18.95 15.42 2.75
N GLU A 4 19.30 14.61 3.73
CA GLU A 4 18.47 13.54 4.26
C GLU A 4 17.20 14.16 4.86
N PHE A 5 16.04 13.84 4.29
CA PHE A 5 14.76 14.12 4.94
C PHE A 5 14.42 12.94 5.85
N ALA A 6 14.83 13.03 7.11
CA ALA A 6 14.32 12.17 8.17
C ALA A 6 12.86 12.57 8.44
N TYR A 7 11.91 11.69 8.09
CA TYR A 7 10.51 11.86 8.43
C TYR A 7 10.31 11.58 9.92
N THR A 8 10.39 12.61 10.76
CA THR A 8 10.02 12.56 12.18
C THR A 8 8.51 12.71 12.32
N GLY A 9 7.77 11.71 11.86
CA GLY A 9 6.33 11.62 12.08
C GLY A 9 6.01 11.32 13.54
N ARG A 10 5.88 12.37 14.36
CA ARG A 10 5.15 12.28 15.63
C ARG A 10 3.69 12.01 15.30
N PHE A 11 3.27 10.76 15.43
CA PHE A 11 1.86 10.41 15.43
C PHE A 11 1.25 11.00 16.71
N HIS A 12 0.49 12.07 16.56
CA HIS A 12 -0.44 12.48 17.61
C HIS A 12 -1.44 11.34 17.79
N GLU A 13 -1.46 10.77 19.00
CA GLU A 13 -2.47 9.82 19.47
C GLU A 13 -3.86 10.47 19.32
N ALA A 14 -4.50 10.23 18.18
CA ALA A 14 -5.93 10.41 18.06
C ALA A 14 -6.58 9.30 18.89
N GLU A 15 -7.38 9.74 19.85
CA GLU A 15 -8.07 8.93 20.86
C GLU A 15 -8.57 7.60 20.32
N LEU A 16 -8.00 6.55 20.89
CA LEU A 16 -8.36 5.16 20.71
C LEU A 16 -9.81 4.94 21.11
N VAL A 17 -10.62 4.40 20.18
CA VAL A 17 -11.84 3.67 20.52
C VAL A 17 -11.48 2.57 21.54
N PRO A 18 -12.11 2.52 22.72
CA PRO A 18 -11.79 1.49 23.72
C PRO A 18 -12.13 0.10 23.18
N GLY A 19 -11.11 -0.76 23.03
CA GLY A 19 -11.31 -2.20 22.76
C GLY A 19 -10.68 -2.76 21.49
N LEU A 20 -10.27 -1.93 20.52
CA LEU A 20 -9.52 -2.41 19.35
C LEU A 20 -8.03 -2.40 19.65
N ARG A 21 -7.52 -3.47 20.27
CA ARG A 21 -6.09 -3.77 20.23
C ARG A 21 -5.72 -4.11 18.80
N CYS A 22 -5.32 -3.12 18.01
CA CYS A 22 -4.65 -3.34 16.74
C CYS A 22 -3.25 -3.90 17.05
N ARG A 23 -3.15 -5.20 17.34
CA ARG A 23 -1.87 -5.93 17.26
C ARG A 23 -1.50 -6.01 15.78
N ARG A 24 -0.98 -4.93 15.19
CA ARG A 24 -0.24 -5.06 13.93
C ARG A 24 0.96 -5.95 14.23
N ARG A 25 1.02 -7.11 13.57
CA ARG A 25 2.17 -8.02 13.61
C ARG A 25 3.35 -7.27 13.01
N LEU A 26 4.26 -6.78 13.86
CA LEU A 26 5.45 -6.03 13.42
C LEU A 26 6.35 -6.87 12.49
N ASP A 27 6.28 -8.19 12.58
CA ASP A 27 6.99 -9.13 11.70
C ASP A 27 6.63 -8.95 10.21
N ALA A 28 5.45 -8.41 9.90
CA ALA A 28 4.99 -8.18 8.53
C ALA A 28 5.52 -6.86 7.92
N LEU A 29 6.21 -6.02 8.70
CA LEU A 29 6.77 -4.74 8.26
C LEU A 29 8.25 -4.83 7.92
N MET A 30 8.88 -5.99 8.11
CA MET A 30 10.29 -6.18 7.78
C MET A 30 10.43 -6.58 6.31
N PRO A 31 11.20 -5.82 5.50
CA PRO A 31 11.42 -6.17 4.11
C PRO A 31 12.10 -7.54 4.04
N THR A 32 11.46 -8.47 3.33
CA THR A 32 12.04 -9.80 3.08
C THR A 32 12.95 -9.73 1.86
N LEU A 33 14.19 -10.18 2.01
CA LEU A 33 15.12 -10.28 0.88
C LEU A 33 14.70 -11.42 -0.05
N ILE A 34 14.51 -11.12 -1.33
CA ILE A 34 14.14 -12.11 -2.35
C ILE A 34 15.41 -12.72 -2.93
N ASN A 35 15.53 -14.05 -2.87
CA ASN A 35 16.61 -14.77 -3.54
C ASN A 35 16.36 -14.81 -5.06
N ARG A 36 17.21 -14.11 -5.82
CA ARG A 36 17.10 -13.99 -7.29
C ARG A 36 17.31 -15.31 -8.04
N SER A 37 18.08 -16.26 -7.50
CA SER A 37 18.38 -17.52 -8.21
C SER A 37 17.19 -18.48 -8.21
N SER A 38 16.46 -18.55 -7.10
CA SER A 38 15.28 -19.41 -6.93
C SER A 38 13.97 -18.75 -7.36
N TRP A 39 13.96 -17.44 -7.65
CA TRP A 39 12.74 -16.73 -7.95
C TRP A 39 12.18 -17.08 -9.36
N PRO A 40 10.92 -17.50 -9.49
CA PRO A 40 10.35 -17.89 -10.79
C PRO A 40 10.38 -16.78 -11.84
N ARG A 41 10.23 -15.51 -11.39
CA ARG A 41 10.21 -14.33 -12.26
C ARG A 41 11.60 -13.75 -12.57
N ARG A 42 12.68 -14.45 -12.21
CA ARG A 42 14.07 -13.97 -12.39
C ARG A 42 14.38 -13.51 -13.82
N HIS A 43 13.86 -14.21 -14.82
CA HIS A 43 14.10 -13.89 -16.23
C HIS A 43 13.32 -12.65 -16.70
N HIS A 44 12.11 -12.43 -16.16
CA HIS A 44 11.36 -11.20 -16.40
C HIS A 44 12.07 -9.99 -15.82
N LEU A 45 12.56 -10.09 -14.58
CA LEU A 45 13.35 -9.02 -13.96
C LEU A 45 14.59 -8.71 -14.79
N ALA A 46 15.36 -9.74 -15.17
CA ALA A 46 16.58 -9.56 -15.96
C ALA A 46 16.32 -8.88 -17.31
N PHE A 47 15.19 -9.17 -17.96
CA PHE A 47 14.80 -8.51 -19.21
C PHE A 47 14.47 -7.03 -18.99
N PHE A 48 13.62 -6.72 -18.00
CA PHE A 48 13.20 -5.34 -17.76
C PHE A 48 14.33 -4.44 -17.24
N GLU A 49 15.31 -4.99 -16.52
CA GLU A 49 16.51 -4.25 -16.06
C GLU A 49 17.34 -3.65 -17.20
N THR A 50 17.17 -4.13 -18.44
CA THR A 50 17.91 -3.61 -19.61
C THR A 50 17.36 -2.30 -20.17
N PHE A 51 16.10 -1.93 -19.86
CA PHE A 51 15.49 -0.72 -20.39
C PHE A 51 15.85 0.51 -19.56
N ALA A 52 16.04 1.65 -20.24
CA ALA A 52 16.22 2.94 -19.57
C ALA A 52 14.98 3.36 -18.74
N GLN A 53 13.79 2.91 -19.14
CA GLN A 53 12.52 3.16 -18.45
C GLN A 53 11.67 1.87 -18.45
N PRO A 54 11.79 1.03 -17.40
CA PRO A 54 11.08 -0.26 -17.33
C PRO A 54 9.65 -0.15 -16.77
N HIS A 55 9.11 1.07 -16.67
CA HIS A 55 7.81 1.34 -16.06
C HIS A 55 6.77 1.64 -17.12
N PHE A 56 5.52 1.27 -16.84
CA PHE A 56 4.37 1.64 -17.66
C PHE A 56 3.24 2.13 -16.74
N SER A 57 2.39 2.99 -17.29
CA SER A 57 1.22 3.52 -16.60
C SER A 57 -0.04 2.95 -17.23
N ILE A 58 -0.95 2.46 -16.40
CA ILE A 58 -2.29 2.03 -16.83
C ILE A 58 -3.32 2.83 -16.05
N THR A 59 -4.31 3.33 -16.77
CA THR A 59 -5.52 3.90 -16.19
C THR A 59 -6.68 2.98 -16.54
N SER A 60 -7.39 2.49 -15.53
CA SER A 60 -8.58 1.64 -15.70
C SER A 60 -9.71 2.13 -14.83
N GLU A 61 -10.93 2.09 -15.36
CA GLU A 61 -12.14 2.35 -14.59
C GLU A 61 -12.43 1.17 -13.65
N VAL A 62 -12.83 1.48 -12.42
CA VAL A 62 -13.20 0.49 -11.41
C VAL A 62 -14.63 0.77 -10.98
N ASP A 63 -15.51 -0.23 -11.09
CA ASP A 63 -16.88 -0.09 -10.60
C ASP A 63 -16.89 -0.06 -9.06
N ALA A 64 -17.13 1.14 -8.51
CA ALA A 64 -17.23 1.39 -7.08
C ALA A 64 -18.67 1.38 -6.57
N THR A 65 -19.67 1.06 -7.41
CA THR A 65 -21.10 1.21 -7.10
C THR A 65 -21.51 0.46 -5.85
N ALA A 66 -21.12 -0.81 -5.72
CA ALA A 66 -21.44 -1.64 -4.56
C ALA A 66 -20.86 -1.05 -3.26
N MET A 67 -19.60 -0.60 -3.31
CA MET A 67 -18.93 0.01 -2.17
C MET A 67 -19.63 1.33 -1.76
N LEU A 68 -19.97 2.19 -2.72
CA LEU A 68 -20.63 3.46 -2.44
C LEU A 68 -22.03 3.26 -1.85
N ARG A 69 -22.78 2.25 -2.31
CA ARG A 69 -24.10 1.90 -1.71
C ARG A 69 -23.98 1.49 -0.25
N VAL A 70 -22.95 0.72 0.10
CA VAL A 70 -22.70 0.31 1.49
C VAL A 70 -22.24 1.50 2.35
N LEU A 71 -21.45 2.40 1.78
CA LEU A 71 -20.93 3.57 2.49
C LEU A 71 -21.97 4.68 2.68
N ALA A 72 -22.97 4.80 1.80
CA ALA A 72 -23.98 5.85 1.83
C ALA A 72 -24.67 6.03 3.21
N PRO A 73 -25.11 4.97 3.92
CA PRO A 73 -25.67 5.11 5.26
C PRO A 73 -24.62 5.21 6.38
N SER A 74 -23.32 5.16 6.08
CA SER A 74 -22.24 5.10 7.06
C SER A 74 -21.62 6.47 7.33
N THR A 75 -20.92 6.62 8.46
CA THR A 75 -20.13 7.83 8.78
C THR A 75 -18.80 7.89 8.02
N TYR A 76 -18.42 6.81 7.33
CA TYR A 76 -17.11 6.69 6.68
C TYR A 76 -17.05 7.47 5.36
N LYS A 77 -15.89 8.05 5.06
CA LYS A 77 -15.66 8.84 3.86
C LYS A 77 -15.23 7.94 2.68
N PRO A 78 -15.79 8.14 1.45
CA PRO A 78 -15.42 7.35 0.27
C PRO A 78 -13.91 7.31 -0.01
N PHE A 79 -13.21 8.42 0.16
CA PHE A 79 -11.76 8.50 -0.05
C PHE A 79 -10.99 7.53 0.87
N ALA A 80 -11.31 7.51 2.16
CA ALA A 80 -10.65 6.63 3.11
C ALA A 80 -10.94 5.15 2.82
N ALA A 81 -12.15 4.84 2.36
CA ALA A 81 -12.52 3.49 1.95
C ALA A 81 -11.76 3.03 0.70
N LEU A 82 -11.63 3.90 -0.31
CA LEU A 82 -10.84 3.61 -1.51
C LEU A 82 -9.35 3.44 -1.19
N LEU A 83 -8.79 4.31 -0.35
CA LEU A 83 -7.40 4.20 0.10
C LEU A 83 -7.13 2.90 0.84
N TYR A 84 -8.07 2.47 1.68
CA TYR A 84 -7.99 1.17 2.34
C TYR A 84 -8.06 0.02 1.32
N ALA A 85 -8.98 0.09 0.36
CA ALA A 85 -9.13 -0.93 -0.67
C ALA A 85 -7.85 -1.08 -1.51
N THR A 86 -7.22 0.02 -1.93
CA THR A 86 -5.97 -0.01 -2.70
C THR A 86 -4.78 -0.50 -1.89
N SER A 87 -4.72 -0.16 -0.59
CA SER A 87 -3.62 -0.62 0.28
C SER A 87 -3.72 -2.10 0.64
N ARG A 88 -4.92 -2.69 0.52
CA ARG A 88 -5.20 -4.09 0.86
C ARG A 88 -5.12 -5.05 -0.34
N ALA A 89 -5.35 -4.54 -1.54
CA ALA A 89 -5.25 -5.31 -2.79
C ALA A 89 -3.86 -5.94 -2.95
#